data_AF-A0A7Y2HNP8-F1
#
_entry.id   AF-A0A7Y2HNP8-F1
#
_cell.length_a   1.000
_cell.length_b   1.000
_cell.length_c   1.000
_cell.angle_alpha   90.00
_cell.angle_beta   90.00
_cell.angle_gamma   90.00
#
_symmetry.space_group_name_H-M   'P 1'
#
loop_
_entity.id
_entity.type
_entity.pdbx_description
1 polymer ?
#
loop_
_entity_poly.entity_id
_entity_poly.type
_entity_poly.pdbx_seq_one_letter_code
_entity_poly.pdbx_strand_id
1 'polypeptide(L)'
;MRSETAVRTSFPRWGFVPLLLLGLVVALFARDRGDANEPMELPVELWGTWTTADPQYEGRALEFAENWFVVYRGESGPAAYRVREVESVPTPVGRAYRVVHTDEVEDLQTLELLMHDDGSLYLRNPPHVVWRRR
;
A
#
# COMPACT_ATOMS: atom_id res chain seq x y z
N MET A 1 -29.76 70.02 -15.87
CA MET A 1 -29.77 68.88 -16.81
C MET A 1 -28.69 67.91 -16.32
N ARG A 2 -29.16 66.73 -15.85
CA ARG A 2 -28.47 65.50 -15.41
C ARG A 2 -27.31 65.57 -14.41
N SER A 3 -27.66 65.20 -13.19
CA SER A 3 -26.77 64.75 -12.12
C SER A 3 -26.26 63.33 -12.41
N GLU A 4 -24.94 63.11 -12.40
CA GLU A 4 -24.35 61.77 -12.47
C GLU A 4 -24.07 61.27 -11.05
N THR A 5 -24.71 60.17 -10.70
CA THR A 5 -24.56 59.47 -9.41
C THR A 5 -23.39 58.48 -9.53
N ALA A 6 -22.28 58.77 -8.86
CA ALA A 6 -21.16 57.83 -8.78
C ALA A 6 -21.47 56.74 -7.74
N VAL A 7 -21.71 55.51 -8.21
CA VAL A 7 -21.87 54.33 -7.38
C VAL A 7 -20.49 53.89 -6.88
N ARG A 8 -20.23 54.03 -5.57
CA ARG A 8 -19.07 53.41 -4.91
C ARG A 8 -19.34 51.92 -4.71
N THR A 9 -18.68 51.07 -5.47
CA THR A 9 -18.64 49.61 -5.23
C THR A 9 -17.61 49.32 -4.13
N SER A 10 -18.10 48.91 -2.96
CA SER A 10 -17.27 48.37 -1.87
C SER A 10 -16.93 46.90 -2.17
N PHE A 11 -15.67 46.59 -2.44
CA PHE A 11 -15.20 45.20 -2.53
C PHE A 11 -14.96 44.63 -1.11
N PRO A 12 -15.62 43.52 -0.71
CA PRO A 12 -15.38 42.91 0.59
C PRO A 12 -14.02 42.19 0.63
N ARG A 13 -13.19 42.52 1.63
CA ARG A 13 -11.81 42.02 1.86
C ARG A 13 -11.74 40.56 2.35
N TRP A 14 -12.58 39.66 1.84
CA TRP A 14 -12.76 38.28 2.39
C TRP A 14 -12.45 37.18 1.37
N GLY A 15 -11.60 37.45 0.37
CA GLY A 15 -11.28 36.49 -0.70
C GLY A 15 -10.10 35.54 -0.47
N PHE A 16 -9.26 35.76 0.56
CA PHE A 16 -7.96 35.06 0.65
C PHE A 16 -7.83 34.04 1.79
N VAL A 17 -8.76 34.03 2.76
CA VAL A 17 -8.74 33.08 3.88
C VAL A 17 -8.96 31.61 3.46
N PRO A 18 -9.87 31.26 2.53
CA PRO A 18 -10.12 29.85 2.22
C PRO A 18 -8.96 29.19 1.45
N LEU A 19 -8.16 29.96 0.71
CA LEU A 19 -7.02 29.44 -0.06
C LEU A 19 -5.85 29.04 0.86
N LEU A 20 -5.62 29.80 1.92
CA LEU A 20 -4.60 29.46 2.93
C LEU A 20 -5.01 28.25 3.78
N LEU A 21 -6.30 28.12 4.12
CA LEU A 21 -6.80 26.95 4.82
C LEU A 21 -6.74 25.70 3.94
N LEU A 22 -7.06 25.80 2.65
CA LEU A 22 -6.93 24.68 1.71
C LEU A 22 -5.44 24.26 1.55
N GLY A 23 -4.54 25.23 1.42
CA GLY A 23 -3.10 24.96 1.38
C GLY A 23 -2.58 24.29 2.66
N LEU A 24 -3.08 24.69 3.83
CA LEU A 24 -2.72 24.08 5.11
C LEU A 24 -3.26 22.65 5.22
N VAL A 25 -4.50 22.39 4.78
CA VAL A 25 -5.08 21.05 4.76
C VAL A 25 -4.27 20.12 3.84
N VAL A 26 -3.92 20.57 2.62
CA VAL A 26 -3.07 19.80 1.70
C VAL A 26 -1.68 19.56 2.29
N ALA A 27 -1.09 20.55 2.95
CA ALA A 27 0.22 20.40 3.60
C ALA A 27 0.18 19.41 4.78
N LEU A 28 -0.92 19.37 5.54
CA LEU A 28 -1.11 18.41 6.62
C LEU A 28 -1.25 16.98 6.10
N PHE A 29 -1.98 16.77 4.99
CA PHE A 29 -2.06 15.45 4.33
C PHE A 29 -0.78 15.04 3.58
N ALA A 30 0.03 16.00 3.13
CA ALA A 30 1.32 15.70 2.49
C ALA A 30 2.41 15.30 3.49
N ARG A 31 2.27 15.66 4.77
CA ARG A 31 3.28 15.45 5.80
C ARG A 31 3.30 14.03 6.37
N ASP A 32 2.26 13.24 6.09
CA ASP A 32 2.12 11.86 6.56
C ASP A 32 2.68 10.81 5.57
N ARG A 33 3.34 11.27 4.50
CA ARG A 33 4.29 10.42 3.80
C ARG A 33 5.53 10.33 4.68
N GLY A 34 5.56 9.32 5.55
CA GLY A 34 6.77 8.87 6.22
C GLY A 34 7.93 8.82 5.22
N ASP A 35 9.14 9.06 5.73
CA ASP A 35 10.35 9.13 4.93
C ASP A 35 10.35 7.99 3.91
N ALA A 36 10.31 8.31 2.61
CA ALA A 36 10.08 7.31 1.54
C ALA A 36 11.15 6.19 1.50
N ASN A 37 12.18 6.34 2.34
CA ASN A 37 13.28 5.43 2.50
C ASN A 37 13.23 4.55 3.76
N GLU A 38 12.31 4.79 4.72
CA GLU A 38 12.20 3.95 5.90
C GLU A 38 11.40 2.67 5.56
N PRO A 39 11.99 1.47 5.75
CA PRO A 39 11.32 0.23 5.42
C PRO A 39 10.15 0.00 6.39
N MET A 40 8.95 -0.23 5.85
CA MET A 40 7.78 -0.48 6.67
C MET A 40 7.66 -1.96 7.05
N GLU A 41 7.16 -2.21 8.25
CA GLU A 41 7.01 -3.56 8.78
C GLU A 41 5.77 -4.27 8.21
N LEU A 42 5.96 -5.51 7.77
CA LEU A 42 4.88 -6.45 7.50
C LEU A 42 4.22 -6.87 8.82
N PRO A 43 2.90 -6.97 8.85
CA PRO A 43 2.16 -7.53 9.98
C PRO A 43 2.66 -8.93 10.36
N VAL A 44 2.81 -9.20 11.66
CA VAL A 44 3.38 -10.44 12.22
C VAL A 44 2.61 -11.68 11.77
N GLU A 45 1.32 -11.56 11.52
CA GLU A 45 0.50 -12.64 10.98
C GLU A 45 0.86 -13.06 9.55
N LEU A 46 1.62 -12.26 8.79
CA LEU A 46 2.16 -12.68 7.50
C LEU A 46 3.49 -13.41 7.63
N TRP A 47 4.22 -13.25 8.75
CA TRP A 47 5.57 -13.75 8.89
C TRP A 47 5.64 -15.29 8.81
N GLY A 48 6.78 -15.75 8.30
CA GLY A 48 7.11 -17.17 8.14
C GLY A 48 7.10 -17.63 6.68
N THR A 49 7.31 -18.93 6.52
CA THR A 49 7.34 -19.58 5.21
C THR A 49 5.97 -20.16 4.87
N TRP A 50 5.52 -19.87 3.66
CA TRP A 50 4.27 -20.32 3.08
C TRP A 50 4.55 -21.21 1.88
N THR A 51 3.87 -22.34 1.84
CA THR A 51 3.97 -23.33 0.77
C THR A 51 2.58 -23.64 0.25
N THR A 52 2.49 -24.22 -0.94
CA THR A 52 1.22 -24.65 -1.51
C THR A 52 1.30 -26.11 -1.93
N ALA A 53 0.16 -26.79 -1.91
CA ALA A 53 0.01 -28.14 -2.45
C ALA A 53 -0.32 -28.14 -3.95
N ASP A 54 -0.46 -26.96 -4.57
CA ASP A 54 -0.72 -26.84 -6.00
C ASP A 54 0.48 -27.36 -6.82
N PRO A 55 0.29 -28.38 -7.69
CA PRO A 55 1.37 -28.97 -8.48
C PRO A 55 2.09 -27.96 -9.40
N GLN A 56 1.43 -26.89 -9.84
CA GLN A 56 2.06 -25.87 -10.69
C GLN A 56 3.10 -25.02 -9.93
N TYR A 57 3.06 -25.08 -8.60
CA TYR A 57 3.92 -24.35 -7.68
C TYR A 57 4.79 -25.29 -6.86
N GLU A 58 4.95 -26.55 -7.28
CA GLU A 58 5.82 -27.50 -6.61
C GLU A 58 7.26 -26.93 -6.50
N GLY A 59 7.83 -27.04 -5.29
CA GLY A 59 9.15 -26.47 -5.00
C GLY A 59 9.19 -24.95 -4.87
N ARG A 60 8.06 -24.25 -4.97
CA ARG A 60 7.96 -22.80 -4.72
C ARG A 60 7.48 -22.52 -3.29
N ALA A 61 7.92 -21.39 -2.77
CA ALA A 61 7.57 -20.91 -1.44
C ALA A 61 7.58 -19.39 -1.38
N LEU A 62 6.86 -18.82 -0.42
CA LEU A 62 6.94 -17.42 -0.05
C LEU A 62 7.46 -17.35 1.38
N GLU A 63 8.40 -16.48 1.66
CA GLU A 63 8.88 -16.25 3.02
C GLU A 63 8.74 -14.78 3.33
N PHE A 64 7.96 -14.44 4.34
CA PHE A 64 7.79 -13.07 4.80
C PHE A 64 8.50 -12.90 6.13
N ALA A 65 9.20 -11.78 6.27
CA ALA A 65 9.84 -11.34 7.50
C ALA A 65 9.42 -9.90 7.80
N GLU A 66 10.05 -9.28 8.80
CA GLU A 66 9.68 -7.97 9.31
C GLU A 66 9.55 -6.90 8.22
N ASN A 67 10.50 -6.74 7.30
CA ASN A 67 10.44 -5.68 6.28
C ASN A 67 10.87 -6.13 4.88
N TRP A 68 10.87 -7.44 4.65
CA TRP A 68 11.21 -8.04 3.38
C TRP A 68 10.42 -9.32 3.18
N PHE A 69 10.36 -9.77 1.94
CA PHE A 69 9.89 -11.11 1.62
C PHE A 69 10.72 -11.73 0.50
N VAL A 70 10.78 -13.06 0.47
CA VAL A 70 11.45 -13.84 -0.54
C VAL A 70 10.44 -14.70 -1.28
N VAL A 71 10.55 -14.70 -2.61
CA VAL A 71 9.82 -15.62 -3.49
C VAL A 71 10.80 -16.66 -4.01
N TYR A 72 10.61 -17.92 -3.61
CA TYR A 72 11.37 -19.05 -4.11
C TYR A 72 10.74 -19.51 -5.43
N ARG A 73 11.42 -19.27 -6.56
CA ARG A 73 10.88 -19.47 -7.92
C ARG A 73 11.27 -20.82 -8.55
N GLY A 74 11.71 -21.78 -7.75
CA GLY A 74 12.24 -23.06 -8.25
C GLY A 74 13.61 -22.87 -8.89
N GLU A 75 13.75 -23.25 -10.17
CA GLU A 75 15.03 -23.23 -10.90
C GLU A 75 15.66 -21.85 -11.04
N SER A 76 14.86 -20.78 -11.04
CA SER A 76 15.36 -19.40 -11.14
C SER A 76 15.96 -18.86 -9.83
N GLY A 77 15.95 -19.65 -8.76
CA GLY A 77 16.42 -19.23 -7.44
C GLY A 77 15.46 -18.28 -6.71
N PRO A 78 15.82 -17.90 -5.48
CA PRO A 78 15.05 -16.94 -4.69
C PRO A 78 15.21 -15.51 -5.21
N ALA A 79 14.15 -14.71 -5.12
CA ALA A 79 14.25 -13.25 -5.17
C ALA A 79 13.75 -12.63 -3.87
N ALA A 80 14.55 -11.73 -3.32
CA ALA A 80 14.22 -10.94 -2.14
C ALA A 80 13.69 -9.56 -2.56
N TYR A 81 12.67 -9.10 -1.84
CA TYR A 81 12.01 -7.83 -2.08
C TYR A 81 11.93 -7.05 -0.78
N ARG A 82 12.27 -5.76 -0.82
CA ARG A 82 12.16 -4.86 0.33
C ARG A 82 10.78 -4.22 0.35
N VAL A 83 10.13 -4.23 1.51
CA VAL A 83 8.83 -3.61 1.72
C VAL A 83 8.98 -2.10 1.90
N ARG A 84 8.11 -1.35 1.23
CA ARG A 84 8.04 0.12 1.26
C ARG A 84 6.74 0.60 1.88
N GLU A 85 5.66 -0.08 1.57
CA GLU A 85 4.33 0.27 2.05
C GLU A 85 3.53 -1.01 2.30
N VAL A 86 2.65 -0.96 3.29
CA VAL A 86 1.75 -2.03 3.67
C VAL A 86 0.44 -1.37 4.08
N GLU A 87 -0.59 -1.57 3.27
CA GLU A 87 -1.95 -1.22 3.65
C GLU A 87 -2.68 -2.50 4.03
N SER A 88 -3.57 -2.42 5.01
CA SER A 88 -4.43 -3.55 5.37
C SER A 88 -5.88 -3.11 5.52
N VAL A 89 -6.80 -3.95 5.04
CA VAL A 89 -8.24 -3.71 5.12
C VAL A 89 -8.92 -4.99 5.62
N PRO A 90 -9.75 -4.92 6.68
CA PRO A 90 -10.53 -6.06 7.11
C PRO A 90 -11.55 -6.45 6.03
N THR A 91 -11.78 -7.75 5.87
CA THR A 91 -12.76 -8.30 4.93
C THR A 91 -13.70 -9.28 5.66
N PRO A 92 -14.83 -9.68 5.06
CA PRO A 92 -15.73 -10.65 5.68
C PRO A 92 -15.13 -12.04 5.95
N VAL A 93 -13.99 -12.37 5.32
CA VAL A 93 -13.34 -13.69 5.40
C VAL A 93 -11.95 -13.65 6.05
N GLY A 94 -11.51 -12.46 6.48
CA GLY A 94 -10.21 -12.24 7.10
C GLY A 94 -9.66 -10.84 6.81
N ARG A 95 -8.44 -10.72 6.29
CA ARG A 95 -7.78 -9.43 6.05
C ARG A 95 -7.05 -9.40 4.71
N ALA A 96 -7.30 -8.36 3.93
CA ALA A 96 -6.56 -8.08 2.71
C ALA A 96 -5.36 -7.18 3.03
N TYR A 97 -4.22 -7.45 2.37
CA TYR A 97 -3.03 -6.62 2.44
C TYR A 97 -2.61 -6.20 1.03
N ARG A 98 -2.19 -4.95 0.90
CA ARG A 98 -1.52 -4.42 -0.27
C ARG A 98 -0.11 -4.03 0.14
N VAL A 99 0.87 -4.81 -0.32
CA VAL A 99 2.29 -4.64 0.00
C VAL A 99 2.97 -4.01 -1.21
N VAL A 100 3.43 -2.76 -1.07
CA VAL A 100 4.29 -2.12 -2.07
C VAL A 100 5.73 -2.46 -1.76
N HIS A 101 6.47 -2.92 -2.75
CA HIS A 101 7.85 -3.35 -2.61
C HIS A 101 8.71 -2.89 -3.78
N THR A 102 10.02 -2.89 -3.58
CA THR A 102 11.00 -2.65 -4.66
C THR A 102 11.67 -3.95 -5.06
N ASP A 103 11.93 -4.09 -6.36
CA ASP A 103 12.82 -5.12 -6.90
C ASP A 103 14.28 -4.63 -7.01
N GLU A 104 15.13 -5.40 -7.69
CA GLU A 104 16.56 -5.08 -7.87
C GLU A 104 16.82 -3.79 -8.67
N VAL A 105 15.86 -3.36 -9.51
CA VAL A 105 15.97 -2.12 -10.29
C VAL A 105 15.28 -0.94 -9.61
N GLU A 106 14.89 -1.11 -8.35
CA GLU A 106 14.17 -0.14 -7.52
C GLU A 106 12.78 0.26 -8.06
N ASP A 107 12.20 -0.56 -8.93
CA ASP A 107 10.84 -0.32 -9.42
C ASP A 107 9.81 -0.69 -8.35
N LEU A 108 8.84 0.20 -8.14
CA LEU A 108 7.74 -0.01 -7.21
C LEU A 108 6.74 -1.00 -7.80
N GLN A 109 6.60 -2.14 -7.15
CA GLN A 109 5.63 -3.18 -7.46
C GLN A 109 4.66 -3.39 -6.31
N THR A 110 3.51 -3.98 -6.60
CA THR A 110 2.46 -4.23 -5.61
C THR A 110 2.14 -5.72 -5.56
N LEU A 111 2.23 -6.29 -4.35
CA LEU A 111 1.79 -7.63 -4.01
C LEU A 111 0.49 -7.54 -3.20
N GLU A 112 -0.58 -8.14 -3.70
CA GLU A 112 -1.88 -8.17 -3.04
C GLU A 112 -2.16 -9.56 -2.47
N LEU A 113 -2.46 -9.58 -1.17
CA LEU A 113 -2.61 -10.77 -0.35
C LEU A 113 -3.98 -10.76 0.32
N LEU A 114 -4.56 -11.94 0.52
CA LEU A 114 -5.73 -12.15 1.35
C LEU A 114 -5.42 -13.25 2.36
N MET A 115 -5.34 -12.88 3.64
CA MET A 115 -5.27 -13.83 4.74
C MET A 115 -6.69 -14.16 5.19
N HIS A 116 -7.06 -15.43 5.15
CA HIS A 116 -8.31 -15.91 5.73
C HIS A 116 -8.16 -16.17 7.23
N ASP A 117 -9.27 -16.14 7.95
CA ASP A 117 -9.32 -16.45 9.38
C ASP A 117 -8.94 -17.91 9.70
N ASP A 118 -9.01 -18.81 8.72
CA ASP A 118 -8.54 -20.20 8.83
C ASP A 118 -7.01 -20.35 8.70
N GLY A 119 -6.28 -19.23 8.58
CA GLY A 119 -4.83 -19.19 8.41
C GLY A 119 -4.36 -19.56 7.00
N SER A 120 -5.23 -19.58 6.00
CA SER A 120 -4.83 -19.68 4.59
C SER A 120 -4.51 -18.31 3.99
N LEU A 121 -3.50 -18.28 3.12
CA LEU A 121 -3.07 -17.09 2.40
C LEU A 121 -3.34 -17.26 0.91
N TYR A 122 -3.92 -16.25 0.28
CA TYR A 122 -4.17 -16.20 -1.16
C TYR A 122 -3.44 -14.99 -1.75
N LEU A 123 -2.85 -15.18 -2.92
CA LEU A 123 -2.35 -14.07 -3.74
C LEU A 123 -3.49 -13.58 -4.62
N ARG A 124 -3.58 -12.29 -4.95
CA ARG A 124 -4.58 -11.84 -5.94
C ARG A 124 -4.37 -12.49 -7.30
N ASN A 125 -3.13 -12.80 -7.66
CA ASN A 125 -2.78 -13.41 -8.93
C ASN A 125 -1.75 -14.56 -8.76
N PRO A 126 -2.17 -15.84 -8.88
CA PRO A 126 -3.55 -16.32 -9.07
C PRO A 126 -4.36 -16.44 -7.77
N PRO A 127 -5.68 -16.18 -7.78
CA PRO A 127 -6.53 -16.16 -6.59
C PRO A 127 -6.98 -17.53 -6.08
N HIS A 128 -6.78 -18.60 -6.84
CA HIS A 128 -7.23 -19.95 -6.47
C HIS A 128 -6.16 -20.77 -5.74
N VAL A 129 -4.91 -20.31 -5.72
CA VAL A 129 -3.80 -21.02 -5.09
C VAL A 129 -3.81 -20.72 -3.60
N VAL A 130 -3.98 -21.78 -2.80
CA VAL A 130 -3.97 -21.70 -1.35
C VAL A 130 -2.56 -21.90 -0.85
N TRP A 131 -2.05 -20.90 -0.12
CA TRP A 131 -0.79 -20.98 0.59
C TRP A 131 -1.04 -21.27 2.06
N ARG A 132 -0.27 -22.19 2.62
CA ARG A 132 -0.34 -22.63 4.02
C ARG A 132 1.03 -22.43 4.67
N ARG A 133 1.02 -21.96 5.91
CA ARG A 133 2.24 -21.80 6.70
C ARG A 133 2.87 -23.18 6.95
N ARG A 134 4.18 -23.26 6.80
CA ARG A 134 4.98 -24.46 7.09
C ARG A 134 5.32 -24.58 8.56
#